data_AF-A0A415DUV0-F1
#
_entry.id   AF-A0A415DUV0-F1
#
_cell.length_a   1.000
_cell.length_b   1.000
_cell.length_c   1.000
_cell.angle_alpha   90.00
_cell.angle_beta   90.00
_cell.angle_gamma   90.00
#
_symmetry.space_group_name_H-M   'P 1'
#
loop_
_entity.id
_entity.type
_entity.pdbx_description
1 polymer ?
#
loop_
_entity_poly.entity_id
_entity_poly.type
_entity_poly.pdbx_seq_one_letter_code
_entity_poly.pdbx_strand_id
1 'polypeptide(L)'
;MKNTKLNIFFIVIALCANMFLLFDSLDLFYCYNFTNILFCFMYPEWVLLVKALLGFIGICISMLLYKCKIGFRLFLITTLVIWLIVFAIHIFSIMH
;
A
#
# COMPACT_ATOMS: atom_id res chain seq x y z
N MET A 1 -23.55 -3.41 18.42
CA MET A 1 -23.23 -4.42 17.39
C MET A 1 -23.07 -3.70 16.05
N LYS A 2 -21.85 -3.19 15.77
CA LYS A 2 -21.58 -2.26 14.65
C LYS A 2 -21.44 -3.05 13.34
N ASN A 3 -22.32 -2.78 12.38
CA ASN A 3 -22.38 -3.31 11.00
C ASN A 3 -21.19 -4.18 10.53
N THR A 4 -21.25 -5.48 10.79
CA THR A 4 -20.23 -6.47 10.38
C THR A 4 -20.01 -6.50 8.87
N LYS A 5 -21.07 -6.29 8.07
CA LYS A 5 -20.99 -6.25 6.60
C LYS A 5 -20.14 -5.07 6.07
N LEU A 6 -20.26 -3.89 6.68
CA LEU A 6 -19.47 -2.72 6.30
C LEU A 6 -17.99 -2.94 6.62
N ASN A 7 -17.67 -3.50 7.78
CA ASN A 7 -16.28 -3.78 8.15
C ASN A 7 -15.61 -4.75 7.16
N ILE A 8 -16.32 -5.80 6.73
CA ILE A 8 -15.81 -6.75 5.74
C ILE A 8 -15.55 -6.06 4.40
N PHE A 9 -16.46 -5.20 3.95
CA PHE A 9 -16.28 -4.42 2.72
C PHE A 9 -15.02 -3.56 2.75
N PHE A 10 -14.78 -2.83 3.86
CA PHE A 10 -13.56 -2.05 4.04
C PHE A 10 -12.28 -2.89 4.08
N ILE A 11 -12.33 -4.08 4.70
CA ILE A 11 -11.19 -5.02 4.71
C ILE A 11 -10.84 -5.44 3.28
N VAL A 12 -11.85 -5.83 2.49
CA VAL A 12 -11.63 -6.28 1.11
C VAL A 12 -11.06 -5.16 0.24
N ILE A 13 -11.61 -3.95 0.33
CA ILE A 13 -11.10 -2.79 -0.42
C ILE A 13 -9.64 -2.52 -0.06
N ALA A 14 -9.32 -2.44 1.23
CA ALA A 14 -7.96 -2.17 1.68
C ALA A 14 -6.99 -3.26 1.23
N LEU A 15 -7.42 -4.53 1.26
CA LEU A 15 -6.60 -5.65 0.84
C LEU A 15 -6.32 -5.61 -0.67
N CYS A 16 -7.34 -5.37 -1.51
CA CYS A 16 -7.15 -5.18 -2.94
C CYS A 16 -6.25 -3.99 -3.27
N ALA A 17 -6.47 -2.85 -2.60
CA ALA A 17 -5.69 -1.63 -2.85
C ALA A 17 -4.21 -1.80 -2.44
N ASN A 18 -3.95 -2.47 -1.31
CA ASN A 18 -2.58 -2.75 -0.87
C ASN A 18 -1.89 -3.82 -1.72
N MET A 19 -2.63 -4.82 -2.22
CA MET A 19 -2.10 -5.78 -3.20
C MET A 19 -1.73 -5.08 -4.50
N PHE A 20 -2.60 -4.21 -5.02
CA PHE A 20 -2.31 -3.42 -6.22
C PHE A 20 -1.05 -2.57 -6.03
N LEU A 21 -0.92 -1.87 -4.91
CA LEU A 21 0.29 -1.09 -4.59
C LEU A 21 1.56 -1.96 -4.57
N LEU A 22 1.47 -3.16 -3.99
CA LEU A 22 2.60 -4.09 -3.90
C LEU A 22 2.99 -4.64 -5.28
N PHE A 23 2.03 -5.06 -6.10
CA PHE A 23 2.31 -5.56 -7.44
C PHE A 23 2.86 -4.48 -8.35
N ASP A 24 2.24 -3.29 -8.35
CA ASP A 24 2.69 -2.15 -9.16
C ASP A 24 4.13 -1.74 -8.79
N SER A 25 4.44 -1.66 -7.50
CA SER A 25 5.80 -1.32 -7.06
C SER A 25 6.84 -2.38 -7.39
N LEU A 26 6.51 -3.67 -7.27
CA LEU A 26 7.43 -4.75 -7.65
C LEU A 26 7.61 -4.85 -9.17
N ASP A 27 6.55 -4.65 -9.94
CA ASP A 27 6.61 -4.67 -11.41
C ASP A 27 7.44 -3.50 -11.93
N LEU A 28 7.26 -2.28 -11.38
CA LEU A 28 8.12 -1.15 -11.69
C LEU A 28 9.57 -1.41 -11.27
N PHE A 29 9.82 -1.99 -10.10
CA PHE A 29 11.17 -2.27 -9.63
C PHE A 29 11.87 -3.31 -10.52
N TYR A 30 11.16 -4.36 -10.93
CA TYR A 30 11.67 -5.36 -11.87
C TYR A 30 11.95 -4.73 -13.24
N CYS A 31 10.99 -3.95 -13.75
CA CYS A 31 11.17 -3.26 -15.01
C CYS A 31 12.38 -2.32 -14.96
N TYR A 32 12.57 -1.57 -13.88
CA TYR A 32 13.69 -0.63 -13.75
C TYR A 32 15.06 -1.33 -13.76
N ASN A 33 15.19 -2.46 -13.07
CA ASN A 33 16.47 -3.17 -12.92
C ASN A 33 16.80 -4.12 -14.08
N PHE A 34 15.78 -4.67 -14.75
CA PHE A 34 15.96 -5.76 -15.72
C PHE A 34 15.50 -5.41 -17.14
N THR A 35 14.82 -4.27 -17.33
CA THR A 35 14.31 -3.84 -18.63
C THR A 35 14.59 -2.35 -18.86
N ASN A 36 15.33 -1.99 -19.91
CA ASN A 36 15.61 -0.58 -20.26
C ASN A 36 14.37 0.25 -20.68
N ILE A 37 13.16 -0.22 -20.41
CA ILE A 37 11.89 0.32 -20.93
C ILE A 37 11.40 1.50 -20.07
N LEU A 38 11.72 1.54 -18.77
CA LEU A 38 11.10 2.48 -17.82
C LEU A 38 11.96 3.67 -17.40
N PHE A 39 13.03 3.98 -18.14
CA PHE A 39 13.92 5.12 -17.86
C PHE A 39 13.19 6.50 -17.87
N CYS A 40 11.96 6.58 -18.39
CA CYS A 40 11.18 7.82 -18.49
C CYS A 40 10.37 8.19 -17.23
N PHE A 41 10.14 7.27 -16.29
CA PHE A 41 9.49 7.59 -15.02
C PHE A 41 10.56 7.60 -13.93
N MET A 42 11.03 8.80 -13.60
CA MET A 42 12.16 9.11 -12.71
C MET A 42 11.86 8.83 -11.23
N TYR A 43 11.27 7.68 -10.91
CA TYR A 43 11.07 7.26 -9.53
C TYR A 43 12.36 6.65 -8.98
N PRO A 44 12.87 7.12 -7.83
CA PRO A 44 14.02 6.49 -7.19
C PRO A 44 13.70 5.04 -6.82
N GLU A 45 14.64 4.12 -7.05
CA GLU A 45 14.48 2.70 -6.69
C GLU A 45 14.08 2.49 -5.22
N TRP A 46 14.66 3.29 -4.32
CA TRP A 46 14.35 3.27 -2.88
C TRP A 46 12.89 3.62 -2.60
N VAL A 47 12.27 4.49 -3.41
CA VAL A 47 10.85 4.85 -3.28
C VAL A 47 9.95 3.67 -3.64
N LEU A 48 10.30 2.92 -4.69
CA LEU A 48 9.57 1.71 -5.10
C LEU A 48 9.64 0.64 -4.00
N LEU A 49 10.82 0.44 -3.43
CA LEU A 49 11.03 -0.53 -2.35
C LEU A 49 10.22 -0.17 -1.09
N VAL A 50 10.18 1.11 -0.71
CA VAL A 50 9.36 1.59 0.42
C VAL A 50 7.86 1.41 0.14
N LYS A 51 7.39 1.69 -1.08
CA LYS A 51 5.99 1.44 -1.48
C LYS A 51 5.62 -0.04 -1.39
N ALA A 52 6.50 -0.93 -1.84
CA ALA A 52 6.30 -2.38 -1.75
C ALA A 52 6.18 -2.85 -0.29
N LEU A 53 7.08 -2.37 0.58
CA LEU A 53 7.04 -2.66 2.02
C LEU A 53 5.74 -2.14 2.67
N LEU A 54 5.32 -0.92 2.35
CA LEU A 54 4.07 -0.34 2.84
C LEU A 54 2.85 -1.14 2.38
N GLY A 55 2.81 -1.58 1.12
CA GLY A 55 1.77 -2.48 0.60
C GLY A 55 1.72 -3.79 1.37
N PHE A 56 2.88 -4.41 1.64
CA PHE A 56 2.95 -5.64 2.42
C PHE A 56 2.45 -5.46 3.86
N ILE A 57 2.87 -4.40 4.54
CA ILE A 57 2.42 -4.03 5.89
C ILE A 57 0.89 -3.82 5.90
N GLY A 58 0.36 -3.13 4.89
CA GLY A 58 -1.08 -2.92 4.72
C GLY A 58 -1.87 -4.22 4.60
N ILE A 59 -1.35 -5.20 3.85
CA ILE A 59 -1.97 -6.55 3.74
C ILE A 59 -1.95 -7.27 5.10
N CYS A 60 -0.82 -7.21 5.84
CA CYS A 60 -0.72 -7.81 7.17
C CYS A 60 -1.73 -7.21 8.16
N ILE A 61 -1.93 -5.89 8.12
CA ILE A 61 -2.89 -5.19 8.99
C ILE A 61 -4.34 -5.58 8.64
N SER A 62 -4.67 -5.68 7.35
CA SER A 62 -5.98 -6.19 6.91
C SER A 62 -6.25 -7.61 7.40
N MET A 63 -5.24 -8.49 7.36
CA MET A 63 -5.35 -9.84 7.93
C MET A 63 -5.51 -9.84 9.46
N LEU A 64 -4.86 -8.92 10.18
CA LEU A 64 -5.03 -8.79 11.64
C LEU A 64 -6.44 -8.34 12.02
N LEU A 65 -7.04 -7.43 11.24
CA LEU A 65 -8.43 -7.02 11.43
C LEU A 65 -9.39 -8.18 11.14
N TYR A 66 -9.15 -8.97 10.09
CA TYR A 66 -9.95 -10.17 9.78
C TYR A 66 -9.93 -11.19 10.93
N LYS A 67 -8.78 -11.36 11.60
CA LYS A 67 -8.65 -12.21 12.81
C LYS A 67 -9.23 -11.57 14.08
N CYS A 68 -9.93 -10.43 13.97
CA CYS A 68 -10.46 -9.63 15.09
C CYS A 68 -9.41 -9.26 16.16
N LYS A 69 -8.11 -9.25 15.82
CA LYS A 69 -7.04 -8.91 16.78
C LYS A 69 -6.91 -7.40 17.01
N ILE A 70 -7.45 -6.59 16.10
CA ILE A 70 -7.40 -5.13 16.14
C ILE A 70 -8.83 -4.59 15.99
N GLY A 71 -9.15 -3.51 16.70
CA GLY A 71 -10.43 -2.82 16.54
C GLY A 71 -10.52 -2.06 15.20
N PHE A 72 -11.70 -2.02 14.59
CA PHE A 72 -11.94 -1.35 13.31
C PHE A 72 -11.49 0.14 13.29
N ARG A 73 -11.59 0.84 14.43
CA ARG A 73 -11.12 2.24 14.54
C ARG A 73 -9.61 2.37 14.37
N LEU A 74 -8.84 1.44 14.97
CA LEU A 74 -7.38 1.41 14.82
C LEU A 74 -7.00 1.07 13.37
N PHE A 75 -7.70 0.10 12.76
CA PHE A 75 -7.50 -0.26 11.36
C PHE A 75 -7.67 0.92 10.39
N LEU A 76 -8.72 1.74 10.59
CA LEU A 76 -8.94 2.92 9.77
C LEU A 76 -7.80 3.94 9.92
N ILE A 77 -7.36 4.19 11.15
CA ILE A 77 -6.25 5.12 11.42
C ILE A 77 -4.96 4.62 10.77
N THR A 78 -4.61 3.34 10.97
CA THR A 78 -3.39 2.77 10.39
C THR A 78 -3.42 2.75 8.87
N THR A 79 -4.57 2.41 8.27
CA THR A 79 -4.73 2.44 6.81
C THR A 79 -4.58 3.87 6.28
N LEU A 80 -5.21 4.85 6.92
CA LEU A 80 -5.06 6.26 6.54
C LEU A 80 -3.61 6.73 6.62
N VAL A 81 -2.90 6.39 7.70
CA VAL A 81 -1.48 6.77 7.88
C VAL A 81 -0.61 6.15 6.78
N ILE A 82 -0.80 4.87 6.45
CA ILE A 82 -0.06 4.20 5.37
C ILE A 82 -0.28 4.91 4.03
N TRP A 83 -1.54 5.18 3.68
CA TRP A 83 -1.87 5.86 2.42
C TRP A 83 -1.35 7.30 2.38
N LEU A 84 -1.35 8.01 3.50
CA LEU A 84 -0.81 9.36 3.59
C LEU A 84 0.71 9.37 3.41
N ILE A 85 1.42 8.37 3.96
CA ILE A 85 2.87 8.19 3.74
C ILE A 85 3.14 7.88 2.27
N VAL A 86 2.40 6.95 1.65
CA VAL A 86 2.55 6.63 0.22
C VAL A 86 2.33 7.86 -0.65
N PHE A 87 1.31 8.67 -0.34
CA PHE A 87 1.01 9.91 -1.05
C PHE A 87 2.13 10.95 -0.88
N ALA A 88 2.63 11.13 0.34
CA ALA A 88 3.74 12.06 0.61
C ALA A 88 5.01 11.67 -0.15
N ILE A 89 5.34 10.37 -0.16
CA ILE A 89 6.49 9.85 -0.92
C ILE A 89 6.30 10.07 -2.42
N HIS A 90 5.08 9.87 -2.93
CA HIS A 90 4.76 10.09 -4.34
C HIS A 90 4.94 11.56 -4.75
N ILE A 91 4.42 12.50 -3.95
CA ILE A 91 4.61 13.93 -4.18
C ILE A 91 6.09 14.32 -4.10
N PHE A 92 6.80 13.83 -3.09
CA PHE A 92 8.24 14.10 -2.92
C PHE A 92 9.04 13.66 -4.15
N SER A 93 8.73 12.48 -4.69
CA SER A 93 9.39 11.94 -5.88
C SER A 93 9.04 12.66 -7.19
N ILE A 94 7.96 13.45 -7.24
CA ILE A 94 7.61 14.26 -8.41
C ILE A 94 8.32 15.62 -8.35
N MET A 95 8.54 16.15 -7.15
CA MET A 95 9.14 17.46 -6.94
C MET A 95 10.67 17.46 -7.07
N HIS A 96 11.31 16.28 -7.05
CA HIS A 96 12.76 16.10 -7.10
C HIS A 96 13.12 15.10 -8.21
#